data_AF-A0A098TH52-F1
#
_entry.id   AF-A0A098TH52-F1
#
_cell.length_a   1.000
_cell.length_b   1.000
_cell.length_c   1.000
_cell.angle_alpha   90.00
_cell.angle_beta   90.00
_cell.angle_gamma   90.00
#
_symmetry.space_group_name_H-M   'P 1'
#
loop_
_entity.id
_entity.type
_entity.pdbx_description
1 polymer ?
#
loop_
_entity_poly.entity_id
_entity_poly.type
_entity_poly.pdbx_seq_one_letter_code
_entity_poly.pdbx_strand_id
1 'polypeptide(L)'
;MLFKKLEIDNTGPISGLNIEFPKAEVSPKPLVVVGENGSGKSILLSHLVNALVVGKQQVYEDVEIEKGKVFKYRSPSYIKSGESYSFSNVEFESGEKVQEWQLALSRTDFEEKLGYTPFRPEWNQIPTTEYSHFISSFTGNSENTKKYLNSNVACIAFFTLVRRSSNSE
;
A
#
# COMPACT_ATOMS: atom_id res chain seq x y z
N MET A 1 -13.94 -1.20 8.50
CA MET A 1 -12.76 -2.02 8.17
C MET A 1 -11.54 -1.33 8.76
N LEU A 2 -10.68 -2.02 9.53
CA LEU A 2 -9.52 -1.40 10.19
C LEU A 2 -8.21 -1.93 9.62
N PHE A 3 -7.22 -1.03 9.48
CA PHE A 3 -5.87 -1.43 9.11
C PHE A 3 -5.21 -2.18 10.26
N LYS A 4 -4.55 -3.28 9.93
CA LYS A 4 -3.72 -4.07 10.85
C LYS A 4 -2.25 -3.75 10.65
N LYS A 5 -1.80 -3.77 9.39
CA LYS A 5 -0.38 -3.62 9.05
C LYS A 5 -0.20 -2.89 7.72
N LEU A 6 0.85 -2.08 7.63
CA LEU A 6 1.36 -1.49 6.39
C LEU A 6 2.85 -1.79 6.27
N GLU A 7 3.26 -2.31 5.12
CA GLU A 7 4.66 -2.47 4.74
C GLU A 7 4.91 -1.74 3.43
N ILE A 8 6.02 -1.00 3.34
CA ILE A 8 6.47 -0.34 2.12
C ILE A 8 7.98 -0.51 2.04
N ASP A 9 8.45 -1.07 0.94
CA ASP A 9 9.88 -1.15 0.61
C ASP A 9 10.15 -0.39 -0.69
N ASN A 10 11.28 0.33 -0.71
CA ASN A 10 11.87 0.91 -1.91
C ASN A 10 10.89 1.74 -2.78
N THR A 11 10.02 2.53 -2.16
CA THR A 11 9.02 3.35 -2.85
C THR A 11 9.29 4.85 -2.66
N GLY A 12 9.65 5.53 -3.74
CA GLY A 12 10.02 6.94 -3.74
C GLY A 12 11.17 7.21 -2.76
N PRO A 13 11.02 8.10 -1.76
CA PRO A 13 12.04 8.34 -0.74
C PRO A 13 12.08 7.24 0.35
N ILE A 14 11.09 6.36 0.47
CA ILE A 14 10.99 5.35 1.52
C ILE A 14 11.84 4.13 1.14
N SER A 15 12.87 3.82 1.93
CA SER A 15 13.65 2.58 1.77
C SER A 15 12.95 1.38 2.40
N GLY A 16 12.39 1.55 3.59
CA GLY A 16 11.67 0.53 4.32
C GLY A 16 10.80 1.16 5.39
N LEU A 17 9.55 0.71 5.48
CA LEU A 17 8.59 1.13 6.49
C LEU A 17 7.70 -0.05 6.85
N ASN A 18 7.58 -0.35 8.13
CA ASN A 18 6.68 -1.36 8.66
C ASN A 18 5.92 -0.76 9.85
N ILE A 19 4.60 -0.65 9.70
CA ILE A 19 3.70 -0.10 10.71
C ILE A 19 2.69 -1.17 11.08
N GLU A 20 2.67 -1.54 12.35
CA GLU A 20 1.52 -2.20 12.97
C GLU A 20 0.61 -1.13 13.57
N PHE A 21 -0.65 -1.10 13.11
CA PHE A 21 -1.55 -0.02 13.51
C PHE A 21 -2.00 -0.18 14.97
N PRO A 22 -1.91 0.88 15.78
CA PRO A 22 -2.24 0.77 17.19
C PRO A 22 -3.76 0.64 17.38
N LYS A 23 -4.16 -0.25 18.29
CA LYS A 23 -5.56 -0.44 18.66
C LYS A 23 -5.75 -0.50 20.17
N ALA A 24 -6.94 -0.09 20.62
CA ALA A 24 -7.51 -0.47 21.90
C ALA A 24 -8.47 -1.66 21.67
N GLU A 25 -8.95 -2.30 22.74
CA GLU A 25 -9.71 -3.55 22.68
C GLU A 25 -10.86 -3.56 21.66
N VAL A 26 -11.50 -2.42 21.41
CA VAL A 26 -12.65 -2.30 20.49
C VAL A 26 -12.53 -1.12 19.52
N SER A 27 -11.43 -0.34 19.55
CA SER A 27 -11.32 0.89 18.76
C SER A 27 -9.91 1.15 18.23
N PRO A 28 -9.78 1.73 17.02
CA PRO A 28 -8.49 2.16 16.49
C PRO A 28 -7.93 3.31 17.33
N LYS A 29 -6.63 3.29 17.61
CA LYS A 29 -5.95 4.45 18.21
C LYS A 29 -5.49 5.39 17.09
N PRO A 30 -5.57 6.72 17.29
CA PRO A 30 -4.99 7.67 16.34
C PRO A 30 -3.49 7.41 16.15
N LEU A 31 -3.04 7.40 14.89
CA LEU A 31 -1.64 7.36 14.52
C LEU A 31 -1.26 8.67 13.86
N VAL A 32 -0.25 9.34 14.41
CA VAL A 32 0.32 10.56 13.83
C VAL A 32 1.65 10.22 13.19
N VAL A 33 1.77 10.45 11.88
CA VAL A 33 3.03 10.27 11.14
C VAL A 33 3.64 11.64 10.88
N VAL A 34 4.84 11.86 11.43
CA VAL A 34 5.61 13.09 11.27
C VAL A 34 6.90 12.82 10.50
N GLY A 35 7.35 13.81 9.74
CA GLY A 35 8.57 13.74 8.95
C GLY A 35 8.78 15.00 8.14
N GLU A 36 9.98 15.19 7.61
CA GLU A 36 10.33 16.34 6.79
C GLU A 36 9.59 16.34 5.44
N ASN A 37 9.55 17.48 4.76
CA ASN A 37 9.00 17.54 3.41
C ASN A 37 9.79 16.65 2.46
N GLY A 38 9.08 15.93 1.59
CA GLY A 38 9.72 14.94 0.71
C GLY A 38 10.06 13.60 1.37
N SER A 39 9.74 13.37 2.65
CA SER A 39 10.05 12.10 3.34
C SER A 39 9.12 10.91 2.99
N GLY A 40 8.14 11.10 2.10
CA GLY A 40 7.23 10.02 1.67
C GLY A 40 5.90 9.94 2.44
N LYS A 41 5.55 10.92 3.28
CA LYS A 41 4.25 10.96 3.99
C LYS A 41 3.03 10.78 3.06
N SER A 42 3.04 11.44 1.90
CA SER A 42 1.97 11.32 0.91
C SER A 42 1.94 9.96 0.22
N ILE A 43 3.10 9.30 0.07
CA ILE A 43 3.18 7.95 -0.49
C ILE A 43 2.53 6.96 0.46
N LEU A 44 2.87 7.03 1.75
CA LEU A 44 2.20 6.25 2.80
C LEU A 44 0.69 6.39 2.71
N LEU A 45 0.18 7.64 2.69
CA LEU A 45 -1.25 7.90 2.58
C LEU A 45 -1.86 7.34 1.30
N SER A 46 -1.16 7.42 0.17
CA SER A 46 -1.64 6.88 -1.11
C SER A 46 -1.87 5.37 -1.08
N HIS A 47 -1.00 4.61 -0.40
CA HIS A 47 -1.18 3.16 -0.26
C HIS A 47 -2.42 2.82 0.58
N LEU A 48 -2.64 3.56 1.68
CA LEU A 48 -3.83 3.37 2.52
C LEU A 48 -5.12 3.72 1.78
N VAL A 49 -5.15 4.87 1.09
CA VAL A 49 -6.32 5.29 0.30
C VAL A 49 -6.59 4.29 -0.82
N ASN A 50 -5.55 3.85 -1.54
CA ASN A 50 -5.69 2.86 -2.61
C ASN A 50 -6.30 1.55 -2.09
N ALA A 51 -5.85 1.05 -0.94
CA ALA A 51 -6.40 -0.16 -0.34
C ALA A 51 -7.89 -0.02 0.01
N LEU A 52 -8.32 1.14 0.53
CA LEU A 52 -9.73 1.43 0.82
C LEU A 52 -10.58 1.49 -0.46
N VAL A 53 -10.06 2.12 -1.51
CA VAL A 53 -10.74 2.20 -2.82
C VAL A 53 -10.92 0.81 -3.42
N VAL A 54 -9.87 -0.01 -3.38
CA VAL A 54 -9.90 -1.39 -3.88
C VAL A 54 -10.95 -2.22 -3.13
N GLY A 55 -11.01 -2.08 -1.79
CA GLY A 55 -12.06 -2.71 -0.99
C GLY A 55 -13.46 -2.24 -1.37
N LYS A 56 -13.66 -0.93 -1.58
CA LYS A 56 -14.95 -0.36 -2.01
C LYS A 56 -15.42 -0.88 -3.37
N GLN A 57 -14.52 -0.99 -4.35
CA GLN A 57 -14.84 -1.49 -5.70
C GLN A 57 -15.37 -2.93 -5.72
N GLN A 58 -15.11 -3.72 -4.68
CA GLN A 58 -15.64 -5.09 -4.57
C GLN A 58 -17.08 -5.14 -4.04
N VAL A 59 -17.57 -4.07 -3.43
CA VAL A 59 -18.89 -4.04 -2.78
C VAL A 59 -19.89 -3.16 -3.52
N TYR A 60 -19.43 -2.06 -4.11
CA TYR A 60 -20.29 -1.12 -4.81
C TYR A 60 -20.08 -1.21 -6.32
N GLU A 61 -21.18 -1.23 -7.06
CA GLU A 61 -21.13 -1.15 -8.52
C GLU A 61 -20.88 0.28 -9.02
N ASP A 62 -21.31 1.26 -8.21
CA ASP A 62 -21.15 2.68 -8.44
C ASP A 62 -19.87 3.16 -7.73
N VAL A 63 -18.75 3.12 -8.47
CA VAL A 63 -17.43 3.48 -7.96
C VAL A 63 -16.84 4.61 -8.80
N GLU A 64 -16.29 5.63 -8.13
CA GLU A 64 -15.66 6.80 -8.74
C GLU A 64 -14.47 6.45 -9.66
N ILE A 65 -13.94 5.23 -9.52
CA ILE A 65 -12.87 4.68 -10.34
C ILE A 65 -13.40 3.43 -11.04
N GLU A 66 -13.33 3.40 -12.37
CA GLU A 66 -13.75 2.26 -13.18
C GLU A 66 -13.22 0.93 -12.61
N LYS A 67 -14.10 -0.07 -12.55
CA LYS A 67 -13.77 -1.41 -12.06
C LYS A 67 -12.52 -1.95 -12.77
N GLY A 68 -11.50 -2.31 -12.00
CA GLY A 68 -10.21 -2.81 -12.50
C GLY A 68 -9.11 -1.75 -12.61
N LYS A 69 -9.41 -0.46 -12.41
CA LYS A 69 -8.42 0.61 -12.27
C LYS A 69 -8.13 0.91 -10.80
N VAL A 70 -6.89 1.29 -10.52
CA VAL A 70 -6.39 1.66 -9.18
C VAL A 70 -6.31 3.18 -9.03
N PHE A 71 -6.38 3.67 -7.79
CA PHE A 71 -6.34 5.12 -7.48
C PHE A 71 -4.95 5.74 -7.72
N LYS A 72 -3.90 4.93 -7.65
CA LYS A 72 -2.51 5.39 -7.78
C LYS A 72 -1.92 5.00 -9.15
N TYR A 73 -1.14 5.89 -9.75
CA TYR A 73 -0.33 5.58 -10.92
C TYR A 73 0.77 4.56 -10.55
N ARG A 74 0.74 3.39 -11.18
CA ARG A 74 1.70 2.30 -10.96
C ARG A 74 2.76 2.38 -12.04
N SER A 75 3.91 2.93 -11.70
CA SER A 75 5.02 3.16 -12.63
C SER A 75 6.33 2.78 -11.98
N PRO A 76 7.27 2.18 -12.73
CA PRO A 76 8.65 1.99 -12.28
C PRO A 76 9.32 3.27 -11.78
N SER A 77 8.84 4.46 -12.20
CA SER A 77 9.34 5.75 -11.70
C SER A 77 9.13 5.97 -10.20
N TYR A 78 8.29 5.16 -9.54
CA TYR A 78 8.13 5.17 -8.09
C TYR A 78 9.10 4.24 -7.36
N ILE A 79 9.90 3.44 -8.07
CA ILE A 79 10.98 2.68 -7.46
C ILE A 79 12.02 3.69 -6.93
N LYS A 80 12.45 3.50 -5.68
CA LYS A 80 13.47 4.34 -5.06
C LYS A 80 14.75 4.32 -5.91
N SER A 81 15.38 5.47 -6.09
CA SER A 81 16.64 5.57 -6.85
C SER A 81 17.71 4.65 -6.25
N GLY A 82 18.35 3.85 -7.11
CA GLY A 82 19.34 2.84 -6.72
C GLY A 82 18.75 1.46 -6.41
N GLU A 83 17.43 1.35 -6.30
CA GLU A 83 16.73 0.08 -6.06
C GLU A 83 16.17 -0.51 -7.36
N SER A 84 15.95 -1.82 -7.37
CA SER A 84 15.48 -2.55 -8.57
C SER A 84 14.01 -2.98 -8.49
N TYR A 85 13.37 -2.78 -7.34
CA TYR A 85 11.96 -3.08 -7.12
C TYR A 85 11.35 -2.14 -6.06
N SER A 86 10.03 -2.03 -6.05
CA SER A 86 9.25 -1.47 -4.95
C SER A 86 8.16 -2.46 -4.54
N PHE A 87 7.89 -2.55 -3.25
CA PHE A 87 6.86 -3.41 -2.70
C PHE A 87 5.99 -2.64 -1.72
N SER A 88 4.68 -2.92 -1.72
CA SER A 88 3.81 -2.52 -0.62
C SER A 88 2.79 -3.58 -0.27
N ASN A 89 2.42 -3.63 1.01
CA ASN A 89 1.40 -4.50 1.55
C ASN A 89 0.56 -3.73 2.57
N VAL A 90 -0.75 -3.69 2.34
CA VAL A 90 -1.73 -3.16 3.30
C VAL A 90 -2.61 -4.32 3.73
N GLU A 91 -2.54 -4.68 5.00
CA GLU A 91 -3.33 -5.76 5.60
C GLU A 91 -4.37 -5.17 6.55
N PHE A 92 -5.59 -5.71 6.48
CA PHE A 92 -6.70 -5.36 7.35
C PHE A 92 -6.87 -6.40 8.46
N GLU A 93 -7.54 -6.02 9.55
CA GLU A 93 -7.77 -6.93 10.68
C GLU A 93 -8.59 -8.17 10.32
N SER A 94 -9.46 -8.05 9.33
CA SER A 94 -10.26 -9.14 8.78
C SER A 94 -9.46 -10.12 7.91
N GLY A 95 -8.16 -9.85 7.69
CA GLY A 95 -7.22 -10.70 6.98
C GLY A 95 -7.10 -10.39 5.49
N GLU A 96 -7.98 -9.55 4.94
CA GLU A 96 -7.81 -9.08 3.56
C GLU A 96 -6.56 -8.22 3.43
N LYS A 97 -5.94 -8.29 2.25
CA LYS A 97 -4.74 -7.54 1.94
C LYS A 97 -4.74 -7.03 0.51
N VAL A 98 -4.01 -5.93 0.32
CA VAL A 98 -3.68 -5.36 -0.98
C VAL A 98 -2.17 -5.30 -1.10
N GLN A 99 -1.64 -5.95 -2.12
CA GLN A 99 -0.22 -6.06 -2.38
C GLN A 99 0.12 -5.51 -3.76
N GLU A 100 1.23 -4.76 -3.83
CA GLU A 100 1.71 -4.15 -5.06
C GLU A 100 3.21 -4.39 -5.20
N TRP A 101 3.59 -4.93 -6.35
CA TRP A 101 4.96 -5.08 -6.79
C TRP A 101 5.18 -4.23 -8.04
N GLN A 102 6.31 -3.55 -8.07
CA GLN A 102 6.82 -2.89 -9.27
C GLN A 102 8.31 -3.23 -9.38
N LEU A 103 8.72 -3.75 -10.52
CA LEU A 103 10.08 -4.16 -10.82
C LEU A 103 10.64 -3.23 -11.91
N ALA A 104 11.95 -3.01 -11.88
CA ALA A 104 12.66 -2.29 -12.93
C ALA A 104 12.80 -3.13 -14.22
N LEU A 105 12.65 -4.45 -14.10
CA LEU A 105 12.82 -5.46 -15.15
C LEU A 105 11.69 -6.49 -15.04
N SER A 106 11.50 -7.35 -16.05
CA SER A 106 10.67 -8.55 -15.88
C SER A 106 11.23 -9.42 -14.75
N ARG A 107 10.40 -10.25 -14.11
CA ARG A 107 10.87 -11.12 -13.02
C ARG A 107 12.04 -12.03 -13.47
N THR A 108 11.96 -12.60 -14.68
CA THR A 108 13.05 -13.40 -15.24
C THR A 108 14.34 -12.58 -15.40
N ASP A 109 14.27 -11.41 -16.03
CA ASP A 109 15.44 -10.56 -16.23
C ASP A 109 16.02 -10.06 -14.90
N PHE A 110 15.17 -9.80 -13.91
CA PHE A 110 15.58 -9.43 -12.56
C PHE A 110 16.44 -10.54 -11.94
N GLU A 111 15.94 -11.77 -11.95
CA GLU A 111 16.63 -12.94 -11.40
C GLU A 111 17.95 -13.22 -12.12
N GLU A 112 17.94 -13.19 -13.46
CA GLU A 112 19.12 -13.45 -14.29
C GLU A 112 20.20 -12.37 -14.17
N LYS A 113 19.82 -11.08 -14.18
CA LYS A 113 20.78 -9.96 -14.21
C LYS A 113 21.27 -9.55 -12.84
N LEU A 114 20.42 -9.64 -11.81
CA LEU A 114 20.76 -9.19 -10.46
C LEU A 114 21.23 -10.35 -9.57
N GLY A 115 20.90 -11.60 -9.92
CA GLY A 115 21.38 -12.79 -9.21
C GLY A 115 20.81 -12.96 -7.80
N TYR A 116 19.70 -12.29 -7.47
CA TYR A 116 19.00 -12.43 -6.19
C TYR A 116 17.48 -12.33 -6.36
N THR A 117 16.74 -12.79 -5.34
CA THR A 117 15.29 -12.58 -5.21
C THR A 117 14.98 -11.95 -3.86
N PRO A 118 13.97 -11.05 -3.78
CA PRO A 118 13.47 -10.55 -2.50
C PRO A 118 13.02 -11.68 -1.58
N PHE A 119 13.36 -11.60 -0.29
CA PHE A 119 12.99 -12.59 0.72
C PHE A 119 11.51 -12.45 1.16
N ARG A 120 10.59 -12.60 0.22
CA ARG A 120 9.13 -12.54 0.44
C ARG A 120 8.45 -13.67 -0.36
N PRO A 121 7.61 -14.51 0.27
CA PRO A 121 6.90 -15.59 -0.43
C PRO A 121 6.08 -15.11 -1.64
N GLU A 122 5.56 -13.88 -1.58
CA GLU A 122 4.78 -13.25 -2.63
C GLU A 122 5.56 -12.97 -3.92
N TRP A 123 6.89 -12.97 -3.88
CA TRP A 123 7.72 -12.83 -5.08
C TRP A 123 7.33 -13.86 -6.16
N ASN A 124 7.06 -15.09 -5.73
CA ASN A 124 6.74 -16.20 -6.62
C ASN A 124 5.38 -16.05 -7.32
N GLN A 125 4.54 -15.10 -6.88
CA GLN A 125 3.22 -14.83 -7.45
C GLN A 125 3.29 -13.93 -8.69
N ILE A 126 4.37 -13.16 -8.85
CA ILE A 126 4.60 -12.29 -10.01
C ILE A 126 4.85 -13.17 -11.25
N PRO A 127 4.10 -13.05 -12.36
CA PRO A 127 4.41 -13.82 -13.57
C PRO A 127 5.83 -13.52 -14.09
N THR A 128 6.51 -14.52 -14.67
CA THR A 128 7.91 -14.41 -15.10
C THR A 128 8.18 -13.26 -16.09
N THR A 129 7.25 -13.04 -17.01
CA THR A 129 7.35 -12.02 -18.06
C THR A 129 6.90 -10.63 -17.61
N GLU A 130 6.29 -10.53 -16.43
CA GLU A 130 5.74 -9.28 -15.92
C GLU A 130 6.74 -8.53 -15.05
N TYR A 131 6.61 -7.21 -15.04
CA TYR A 131 7.40 -6.30 -14.21
C TYR A 131 6.53 -5.54 -13.19
N SER A 132 5.22 -5.77 -13.18
CA SER A 132 4.28 -5.20 -12.22
C SER A 132 3.30 -6.28 -11.81
N HIS A 133 2.94 -6.32 -10.54
CA HIS A 133 1.96 -7.26 -10.04
C HIS A 133 1.12 -6.63 -8.93
N PHE A 134 -0.19 -6.77 -9.04
CA PHE A 134 -1.12 -6.21 -8.07
C PHE A 134 -2.12 -7.28 -7.65
N ILE A 135 -2.21 -7.50 -6.35
CA ILE A 135 -3.05 -8.53 -5.75
C ILE A 135 -3.98 -7.86 -4.76
N SER A 136 -5.24 -8.26 -4.79
CA SER A 136 -6.25 -7.92 -3.81
C SER A 136 -6.91 -9.21 -3.36
N SER A 137 -6.91 -9.49 -2.06
CA SER A 137 -7.59 -10.67 -1.52
C SER A 137 -9.06 -10.38 -1.14
N PHE A 138 -9.58 -9.20 -1.49
CA PHE A 138 -10.99 -8.89 -1.31
C PHE A 138 -11.82 -9.74 -2.27
N THR A 139 -12.68 -10.60 -1.72
CA THR A 139 -13.60 -11.43 -2.49
C THR A 139 -14.93 -10.69 -2.65
N GLY A 140 -15.40 -10.53 -3.89
CA GLY A 140 -16.62 -9.77 -4.25
C GLY A 140 -17.94 -10.26 -3.64
N ASN A 141 -17.93 -11.35 -2.87
CA ASN A 141 -19.12 -11.93 -2.23
C ASN A 141 -18.97 -12.18 -0.73
N SER A 142 -17.90 -11.70 -0.08
CA SER A 142 -17.80 -11.82 1.38
C SER A 142 -18.79 -10.86 2.03
N GLU A 143 -19.87 -11.39 2.59
CA GLU A 143 -20.83 -10.65 3.43
C GLU A 143 -20.12 -9.81 4.51
N ASN A 144 -18.96 -10.29 4.97
CA ASN A 144 -18.05 -9.57 5.85
C ASN A 144 -17.56 -8.23 5.25
N THR A 145 -17.03 -8.20 4.03
CA THR A 145 -16.57 -6.95 3.40
C THR A 145 -17.70 -5.94 3.27
N LYS A 146 -18.91 -6.39 2.89
CA LYS A 146 -20.11 -5.54 2.81
C LYS A 146 -20.49 -4.98 4.19
N LYS A 147 -20.52 -5.83 5.22
CA LYS A 147 -20.83 -5.44 6.61
C LYS A 147 -19.84 -4.42 7.18
N TYR A 148 -18.55 -4.55 6.85
CA TYR A 148 -17.50 -3.66 7.37
C TYR A 148 -17.36 -2.32 6.64
N LEU A 149 -17.76 -2.25 5.37
CA LEU A 149 -17.81 -1.00 4.61
C LEU A 149 -19.08 -0.20 4.93
N ASN A 150 -20.23 -0.88 5.09
CA ASN A 150 -21.51 -0.25 5.44
C ASN A 150 -21.57 0.29 6.88
N SER A 151 -20.67 -0.15 7.77
CA SER A 151 -20.69 0.24 9.19
C SER A 151 -20.04 1.61 9.50
N ASN A 152 -19.75 2.46 8.52
CA ASN A 152 -19.16 3.81 8.69
C ASN A 152 -17.81 3.86 9.44
N VAL A 153 -17.14 2.72 9.69
CA VAL A 153 -15.87 2.65 10.44
C VAL A 153 -14.66 2.81 9.50
N ALA A 154 -14.65 3.85 8.69
CA ALA A 154 -13.47 4.27 7.93
C ALA A 154 -13.12 5.73 8.22
N CYS A 155 -13.32 6.19 9.46
CA CYS A 155 -12.80 7.47 9.90
C CYS A 155 -11.35 7.28 10.34
N ILE A 156 -10.41 7.55 9.44
CA ILE A 156 -9.01 7.74 9.83
C ILE A 156 -8.70 9.23 9.70
N ALA A 157 -8.66 9.91 10.84
CA ALA A 157 -8.18 11.28 10.91
C ALA A 157 -6.64 11.24 10.82
N PHE A 158 -6.11 11.31 9.60
CA PHE A 158 -4.68 11.47 9.37
C PHE A 158 -4.32 12.96 9.39
N PHE A 159 -3.60 13.38 10.42
CA PHE A 159 -2.96 14.69 10.46
C PHE A 159 -1.51 14.54 9.99
N THR A 160 -1.20 15.10 8.82
CA THR A 160 0.20 15.28 8.42
C THR A 160 0.71 16.59 9.04
N LEU A 161 1.56 16.48 10.06
CA LEU A 161 2.25 17.64 10.61
C LEU A 161 3.49 17.93 9.75
N VAL A 162 3.47 19.08 9.08
CA VAL A 162 4.59 19.61 8.32
C VAL A 162 5.46 20.42 9.27
N ARG A 163 6.64 19.90 9.62
CA ARG A 163 7.66 20.70 10.29
C ARG A 163 8.35 21.55 9.23
N ARG A 164 8.11 22.87 9.23
CA ARG A 164 8.98 23.82 8.50
C ARG A 164 10.32 23.83 9.22
N SER A 165 11.41 23.50 8.52
CA SER A 165 12.74 23.87 9.01
C SER A 165 12.83 25.39 8.93
N SER A 166 12.85 26.05 10.08
CA SER A 166 13.32 27.42 10.18
C SER A 166 14.83 27.37 10.02
N ASN A 167 15.33 27.50 8.79
CA ASN A 167 16.69 27.99 8.59
C ASN A 167 16.66 29.47 8.98
N SER A 168 17.03 29.76 10.24
CA SER A 168 17.48 31.08 10.63
C SER A 168 18.93 31.23 10.17
N GLU A 169 19.12 31.92 9.06
CA GLU A 169 20.35 32.70 8.81
C GLU A 169 20.38 33.92 9.74
#